data_AF-A0A0Q9YLT2-F1
#
_entry.id   AF-A0A0Q9YLT2-F1
#
_cell.length_a   1.000
_cell.length_b   1.000
_cell.length_c   1.000
_cell.angle_alpha   90.00
_cell.angle_beta   90.00
_cell.angle_gamma   90.00
#
_symmetry.space_group_name_H-M   'P 1'
#
loop_
_entity.id
_entity.type
_entity.pdbx_description
1 polymer ?
#
loop_
_entity_poly.entity_id
_entity_poly.type
_entity_poly.pdbx_seq_one_letter_code
_entity_poly.pdbx_strand_id
1 'polypeptide(L)'
;MRLVKNLLLCCLLLIGEMAQAVGFLEKLDQTTELNKLTPIQLAEGRYQLTQMLTQCEFDESCLLKMIDDLKVLENKTHNPMYQVYATYLQSMKSELTNQIKRCDIPDKKVVRKAVAECLQEMNIKEGHLKVDRKMIDQLEDERDVCIKNKMETIANAGNLFAQATLVNFYEQSRDQKKMDYWYNQMQKKMNTPEYSQYLACPDIP
;
A
#
# COMPACT_ATOMS: atom_id res chain seq x y z
N MET A 1 -30.16 -12.65 36.67
CA MET A 1 -30.51 -11.65 35.63
C MET A 1 -29.22 -10.91 35.29
N ARG A 2 -28.42 -11.36 34.31
CA ARG A 2 -28.57 -11.12 32.85
C ARG A 2 -28.83 -9.64 32.54
N LEU A 3 -27.77 -8.92 32.15
CA LEU A 3 -27.72 -7.83 31.17
C LEU A 3 -26.23 -7.42 31.02
N VAL A 4 -25.46 -8.14 30.19
CA VAL A 4 -24.99 -7.78 28.83
C VAL A 4 -23.48 -7.52 28.93
N LYS A 5 -22.55 -8.47 28.72
CA LYS A 5 -22.24 -9.18 27.46
C LYS A 5 -22.46 -8.29 26.23
N ASN A 6 -21.66 -7.24 26.06
CA ASN A 6 -21.35 -6.56 24.77
C ASN A 6 -20.24 -5.49 24.92
N LEU A 7 -19.17 -5.79 25.67
CA LEU A 7 -17.92 -5.00 25.63
C LEU A 7 -16.76 -5.82 25.01
N LEU A 8 -17.12 -6.78 24.18
CA LEU A 8 -16.30 -7.44 23.17
C LEU A 8 -17.02 -7.19 21.85
N LEU A 9 -16.84 -6.02 21.24
CA LEU A 9 -17.10 -5.73 19.82
C LEU A 9 -16.91 -4.21 19.64
N CYS A 10 -15.66 -3.78 19.49
CA CYS A 10 -15.32 -2.48 18.86
C CYS A 10 -13.81 -2.30 18.65
N CYS A 11 -12.96 -3.19 19.19
CA CYS A 11 -11.51 -3.16 18.93
C CYS A 11 -11.08 -3.97 17.70
N LEU A 12 -11.98 -4.28 16.75
CA LEU A 12 -11.68 -5.09 15.57
C LEU A 12 -12.10 -4.47 14.23
N LEU A 13 -12.46 -3.18 14.22
CA LEU A 13 -12.80 -2.47 13.00
C LEU A 13 -12.11 -1.13 13.01
N LEU A 14 -10.83 -1.11 12.67
CA LEU A 14 -10.08 0.04 12.16
C LEU A 14 -8.73 -0.49 11.61
N ILE A 15 -8.82 -1.52 10.76
CA ILE A 15 -7.78 -1.75 9.76
C ILE A 15 -8.11 -0.74 8.67
N GLY A 16 -7.64 0.50 8.87
CA GLY A 16 -7.76 1.57 7.90
C GLY A 16 -7.00 1.17 6.64
N GLU A 17 -7.76 0.68 5.67
CA GLU A 17 -7.54 0.67 4.23
C GLU A 17 -6.25 1.33 3.71
N MET A 18 -5.10 0.67 3.90
CA MET A 18 -3.89 0.88 3.05
C MET A 18 -3.97 -0.03 1.79
N ALA A 19 -5.17 -0.28 1.29
CA ALA A 19 -5.57 -1.66 1.01
C ALA A 19 -6.17 -1.89 -0.37
N GLN A 20 -5.35 -1.94 -1.42
CA GLN A 20 -5.71 -2.77 -2.59
C GLN A 20 -4.52 -3.58 -3.10
N ALA A 21 -3.40 -2.96 -3.48
CA ALA A 21 -2.23 -3.72 -3.96
C ALA A 21 -1.43 -4.41 -2.82
N VAL A 22 -1.07 -3.67 -1.76
CA VAL A 22 -0.32 -4.20 -0.60
C VAL A 22 -1.20 -5.14 0.24
N GLY A 23 -2.43 -4.72 0.55
CA GLY A 23 -3.41 -5.60 1.20
C GLY A 23 -3.78 -6.84 0.38
N PHE A 24 -3.59 -6.85 -0.94
CA PHE A 24 -3.73 -8.08 -1.73
C PHE A 24 -2.52 -9.00 -1.62
N LEU A 25 -1.28 -8.48 -1.53
CA LEU A 25 -0.11 -9.33 -1.25
C LEU A 25 -0.27 -10.10 0.07
N GLU A 26 -0.91 -9.50 1.07
CA GLU A 26 -1.28 -10.18 2.31
C GLU A 26 -2.45 -11.18 2.11
N LYS A 27 -3.45 -10.85 1.29
CA LYS A 27 -4.56 -11.77 0.95
C LYS A 27 -4.15 -12.94 0.04
N LEU A 28 -3.05 -12.82 -0.72
CA LEU A 28 -2.49 -13.92 -1.50
C LEU A 28 -2.17 -15.13 -0.60
N ASP A 29 -1.69 -14.91 0.63
CA ASP A 29 -1.42 -16.00 1.58
C ASP A 29 -2.67 -16.77 2.01
N GLN A 30 -3.84 -16.18 1.81
CA GLN A 30 -5.14 -16.74 2.19
C GLN A 30 -5.85 -17.41 1.01
N THR A 31 -5.24 -17.37 -0.19
CA THR A 31 -5.88 -17.84 -1.42
C THR A 31 -5.63 -19.33 -1.63
N THR A 32 -6.70 -20.13 -1.62
CA THR A 32 -6.63 -21.60 -1.71
C THR A 32 -6.01 -22.12 -2.99
N GLU A 33 -6.03 -21.33 -4.07
CA GLU A 33 -5.39 -21.67 -5.36
C GLU A 33 -3.85 -21.72 -5.25
N LEU A 34 -3.27 -21.02 -4.27
CA LEU A 34 -1.83 -20.97 -4.03
C LEU A 34 -1.32 -22.05 -3.08
N ASN A 35 -2.22 -22.79 -2.41
CA ASN A 35 -1.87 -23.86 -1.47
C ASN A 35 -1.07 -25.01 -2.12
N LYS A 36 -1.06 -25.08 -3.45
CA LYS A 36 -0.33 -26.10 -4.23
C LYS A 36 1.10 -25.69 -4.56
N LEU A 37 1.49 -24.45 -4.31
CA LEU A 37 2.82 -23.95 -4.61
C LEU A 37 3.83 -24.39 -3.56
N THR A 38 5.04 -24.68 -4.00
CA THR A 38 6.16 -24.86 -3.07
C THR A 38 6.51 -23.54 -2.39
N PRO A 39 7.12 -23.56 -1.19
CA PRO A 39 7.58 -22.33 -0.54
C PRO A 39 8.51 -21.47 -1.40
N ILE A 40 9.31 -22.10 -2.28
CA ILE A 40 10.21 -21.41 -3.20
C ILE A 40 9.41 -20.67 -4.27
N GLN A 41 8.43 -21.34 -4.91
CA GLN A 41 7.56 -20.69 -5.91
C GLN A 41 6.72 -19.56 -5.31
N LEU A 42 6.28 -19.71 -4.06
CA LEU A 42 5.59 -18.64 -3.32
C LEU A 42 6.52 -17.44 -3.12
N ALA A 43 7.75 -17.67 -2.66
CA ALA A 43 8.72 -16.60 -2.43
C ALA A 43 9.11 -15.88 -3.74
N GLU A 44 9.41 -16.62 -4.80
CA GLU A 44 9.76 -16.07 -6.12
C GLU A 44 8.59 -15.27 -6.72
N GLY A 45 7.37 -15.80 -6.63
CA GLY A 45 6.16 -15.13 -7.09
C GLY A 45 5.92 -13.81 -6.37
N ARG A 46 6.04 -13.82 -5.04
CA ARG A 46 5.90 -12.61 -4.19
C ARG A 46 6.95 -11.58 -4.55
N TYR A 47 8.22 -11.99 -4.58
CA TYR A 47 9.33 -11.12 -4.90
C TYR A 47 9.09 -10.40 -6.24
N GLN A 48 8.71 -11.14 -7.27
CA GLN A 48 8.46 -10.61 -8.60
C GLN A 48 7.22 -9.71 -8.65
N LEU A 49 6.12 -10.07 -7.98
CA LEU A 49 4.94 -9.22 -7.88
C LEU A 49 5.25 -7.90 -7.16
N THR A 50 5.94 -7.96 -6.02
CA THR A 50 6.37 -6.77 -5.29
C THR A 50 7.28 -5.90 -6.16
N GLN A 51 8.24 -6.49 -6.89
CA GLN A 51 9.09 -5.75 -7.83
C GLN A 51 8.25 -5.01 -8.87
N MET A 52 7.32 -5.70 -9.52
CA MET A 52 6.46 -5.08 -10.54
C MET A 52 5.62 -3.95 -9.93
N LEU A 53 5.05 -4.14 -8.74
CA LEU A 53 4.26 -3.11 -8.07
C LEU A 53 5.08 -1.89 -7.69
N THR A 54 6.30 -2.08 -7.17
CA THR A 54 7.20 -0.98 -6.84
C THR A 54 7.68 -0.23 -8.09
N GLN A 55 8.00 -0.94 -9.19
CA GLN A 55 8.35 -0.31 -10.47
C GLN A 55 7.18 0.45 -11.08
N CYS A 56 5.97 -0.01 -10.79
CA CYS A 56 4.73 0.62 -11.19
C CYS A 56 4.37 1.84 -10.33
N GLU A 57 5.14 2.09 -9.26
CA GLU A 57 4.88 3.13 -8.26
C GLU A 57 3.41 3.11 -7.77
N PHE A 58 2.76 1.94 -7.79
CA PHE A 58 1.33 1.78 -7.50
C PHE A 58 0.39 2.71 -8.30
N ASP A 59 0.82 3.18 -9.47
CA ASP A 59 0.01 4.00 -10.37
C ASP A 59 -1.05 3.14 -11.07
N GLU A 60 -2.32 3.55 -11.01
CA GLU A 60 -3.43 2.74 -11.52
C GLU A 60 -3.36 2.51 -13.03
N SER A 61 -2.85 3.47 -13.80
CA SER A 61 -2.69 3.31 -15.25
C SER A 61 -1.64 2.25 -15.54
N CYS A 62 -0.59 2.18 -14.73
CA CYS A 62 0.41 1.14 -14.81
C CYS A 62 -0.12 -0.21 -14.28
N LEU A 63 -0.87 -0.25 -13.17
CA LEU A 63 -1.47 -1.49 -12.64
C LEU A 63 -2.41 -2.15 -13.67
N LEU A 64 -3.18 -1.36 -14.43
CA LEU A 64 -4.00 -1.88 -15.51
C LEU A 64 -3.18 -2.52 -16.64
N LYS A 65 -1.97 -2.01 -16.94
CA LYS A 65 -1.07 -2.62 -17.93
C LYS A 65 -0.45 -3.91 -17.41
N MET A 66 -0.20 -4.01 -16.11
CA MET A 66 0.34 -5.23 -15.50
C MET A 66 -0.54 -6.45 -15.75
N ILE A 67 -1.86 -6.30 -15.98
CA ILE A 67 -2.76 -7.43 -16.28
C ILE A 67 -2.24 -8.28 -17.43
N ASP A 68 -1.74 -7.66 -18.50
CA ASP A 68 -1.24 -8.37 -19.67
C ASP A 68 0.19 -8.88 -19.45
N ASP A 69 1.03 -8.11 -18.76
CA ASP A 69 2.40 -8.52 -18.38
C ASP A 69 2.39 -9.77 -17.49
N LEU A 70 1.45 -9.85 -16.55
CA LEU A 70 1.29 -10.98 -15.64
C LEU A 70 0.85 -12.25 -16.37
N LYS A 71 -0.01 -12.13 -17.39
CA LYS A 71 -0.39 -13.29 -18.23
C LYS A 71 0.82 -13.81 -19.01
N VAL A 72 1.65 -12.90 -19.56
CA VAL A 72 2.89 -13.31 -20.26
C VAL A 72 3.85 -14.01 -19.28
N LEU A 73 4.00 -13.43 -18.08
CA LEU A 73 4.88 -13.97 -17.04
C LEU A 73 4.41 -15.33 -16.51
N GLU A 74 3.10 -15.51 -16.33
CA GLU A 74 2.49 -16.78 -15.96
C GLU A 74 2.81 -17.88 -16.98
N ASN A 75 2.59 -17.62 -18.27
CA ASN A 75 2.93 -18.56 -19.34
C ASN A 75 4.43 -18.93 -19.38
N LYS A 76 5.32 -18.01 -18.99
CA LYS A 76 6.77 -18.24 -18.99
C LYS A 76 7.23 -19.07 -17.78
N THR A 77 6.68 -18.79 -16.61
CA THR A 77 7.17 -19.30 -15.32
C THR A 77 6.32 -20.44 -14.75
N HIS A 78 5.10 -20.61 -15.27
CA HIS A 78 4.08 -21.53 -14.77
C HIS A 78 3.76 -21.30 -13.29
N ASN A 79 3.89 -20.06 -12.79
CA ASN A 79 3.53 -19.70 -11.44
C ASN A 79 2.10 -19.13 -11.40
N PRO A 80 1.11 -19.86 -10.83
CA PRO A 80 -0.29 -19.46 -10.80
C PRO A 80 -0.55 -18.18 -9.98
N MET A 81 0.42 -17.74 -9.16
CA MET A 81 0.30 -16.48 -8.42
C MET A 81 0.09 -15.28 -9.35
N TYR A 82 0.71 -15.28 -10.53
CA TYR A 82 0.55 -14.20 -11.50
C TYR A 82 -0.84 -14.19 -12.13
N GLN A 83 -1.44 -15.36 -12.41
CA GLN A 83 -2.81 -15.46 -12.88
C GLN A 83 -3.80 -14.98 -11.81
N VAL A 84 -3.59 -15.35 -10.55
CA VAL A 84 -4.42 -14.90 -9.42
C VAL A 84 -4.35 -13.38 -9.29
N TYR A 85 -3.15 -12.79 -9.32
CA TYR A 85 -2.98 -11.34 -9.26
C TYR A 85 -3.60 -10.62 -10.48
N ALA A 86 -3.42 -11.17 -11.70
CA ALA A 86 -4.04 -10.63 -12.91
C ALA A 86 -5.57 -10.66 -12.84
N THR A 87 -6.15 -11.73 -12.29
CA THR A 87 -7.61 -11.86 -12.10
C THR A 87 -8.14 -10.84 -11.09
N TYR A 88 -7.39 -10.57 -10.02
CA TYR A 88 -7.71 -9.53 -9.07
C TYR A 88 -7.69 -8.13 -9.70
N LEU A 89 -6.61 -7.76 -10.40
CA LEU A 89 -6.55 -6.48 -11.12
C LEU A 89 -7.67 -6.35 -12.16
N GLN A 90 -8.03 -7.46 -12.82
CA GLN A 90 -9.12 -7.50 -13.77
C GLN A 90 -10.49 -7.26 -13.13
N SER A 91 -10.72 -7.76 -11.91
CA SER A 91 -11.97 -7.51 -11.16
C SER A 91 -12.06 -6.04 -10.69
N MET A 92 -10.91 -5.43 -10.38
CA MET A 92 -10.81 -4.02 -10.02
C MET A 92 -10.77 -3.06 -11.22
N LYS A 93 -10.76 -3.55 -12.46
CA LYS A 93 -10.51 -2.71 -13.64
C LYS A 93 -11.39 -1.45 -13.72
N SER A 94 -12.68 -1.58 -13.40
CA SER A 94 -13.60 -0.44 -13.41
C SER A 94 -13.26 0.58 -12.33
N GLU A 95 -12.86 0.12 -11.15
CA GLU A 95 -12.47 0.97 -10.03
C GLU A 95 -11.17 1.71 -10.34
N LEU A 96 -10.13 1.00 -10.77
CA LEU A 96 -8.86 1.59 -11.22
C LEU A 96 -9.09 2.62 -12.33
N THR A 97 -9.94 2.31 -13.32
CA THR A 97 -10.28 3.26 -14.38
C THR A 97 -10.97 4.52 -13.85
N ASN A 98 -11.84 4.37 -12.86
CA ASN A 98 -12.50 5.50 -12.22
C ASN A 98 -11.52 6.32 -11.36
N GLN A 99 -10.61 5.66 -10.65
CA GLN A 99 -9.54 6.31 -9.89
C GLN A 99 -8.61 7.10 -10.80
N ILE A 100 -8.21 6.58 -11.98
CA ILE A 100 -7.44 7.35 -12.97
C ILE A 100 -8.17 8.64 -13.35
N LYS A 101 -9.48 8.56 -13.65
CA LYS A 101 -10.26 9.74 -14.06
C LYS A 101 -10.41 10.79 -12.96
N ARG A 102 -10.42 10.37 -11.69
CA ARG A 102 -10.73 11.24 -10.54
C ARG A 102 -9.49 11.69 -9.76
N CYS A 103 -8.45 10.86 -9.76
CA CYS A 103 -7.33 10.88 -8.82
C CYS A 103 -5.96 10.83 -9.49
N ASP A 104 -5.89 11.10 -10.80
CA ASP A 104 -4.64 11.38 -11.50
C ASP A 104 -4.09 12.77 -11.10
N ILE A 105 -3.60 12.86 -9.87
CA ILE A 105 -3.14 14.10 -9.24
C ILE A 105 -1.62 14.02 -9.04
N PRO A 106 -0.83 15.01 -9.53
CA PRO A 106 0.62 15.00 -9.40
C PRO A 106 1.12 14.82 -7.97
N ASP A 107 0.51 15.52 -7.01
CA ASP A 107 0.89 15.45 -5.59
C ASP A 107 0.72 14.05 -5.00
N LYS A 108 -0.32 13.33 -5.43
CA LYS A 108 -0.55 11.95 -5.04
C LYS A 108 0.51 11.03 -5.64
N LYS A 109 0.89 11.24 -6.91
CA LYS A 109 1.97 10.47 -7.57
C LYS A 109 3.32 10.63 -6.87
N VAL A 110 3.66 11.84 -6.43
CA VAL A 110 4.90 12.10 -5.67
C VAL A 110 4.95 11.24 -4.39
N VAL A 111 3.84 11.14 -3.67
CA VAL A 111 3.74 10.32 -2.47
C VAL A 111 3.90 8.84 -2.79
N ARG A 112 3.17 8.34 -3.80
CA ARG A 112 3.26 6.93 -4.22
C ARG A 112 4.64 6.51 -4.65
N LYS A 113 5.30 7.37 -5.43
CA LYS A 113 6.69 7.17 -5.84
C LYS A 113 7.62 7.05 -4.63
N ALA A 114 7.48 7.95 -3.66
CA ALA A 114 8.31 7.90 -2.46
C ALA A 114 8.08 6.62 -1.61
N VAL A 115 6.83 6.14 -1.52
CA VAL A 115 6.52 4.85 -0.88
C VAL A 115 7.14 3.70 -1.67
N ALA A 116 7.03 3.71 -3.00
CA ALA A 116 7.59 2.70 -3.87
C ALA A 116 9.12 2.63 -3.79
N GLU A 117 9.80 3.78 -3.70
CA GLU A 117 11.26 3.86 -3.47
C GLU A 117 11.63 3.13 -2.17
N CYS A 118 10.92 3.38 -1.07
CA CYS A 118 11.19 2.70 0.21
C CYS A 118 10.93 1.19 0.17
N LEU A 119 9.88 0.76 -0.55
CA LEU A 119 9.54 -0.66 -0.71
C LEU A 119 10.52 -1.39 -1.65
N GLN A 120 11.04 -0.70 -2.66
CA GLN A 120 12.03 -1.28 -3.57
C GLN A 120 13.34 -1.60 -2.84
N GLU A 121 13.78 -0.71 -1.95
CA GLU A 121 14.97 -0.93 -1.12
C GLU A 121 14.84 -2.15 -0.22
N MET A 122 13.67 -2.36 0.41
CA MET A 122 13.39 -3.59 1.16
C MET A 122 13.45 -4.83 0.27
N ASN A 123 12.76 -4.81 -0.87
CA ASN A 123 12.66 -5.97 -1.74
C ASN A 123 14.04 -6.40 -2.26
N ILE A 124 14.96 -5.45 -2.49
CA ILE A 124 16.36 -5.75 -2.81
C ILE A 124 17.09 -6.42 -1.64
N LYS A 125 16.87 -5.95 -0.40
CA LYS A 125 17.55 -6.45 0.81
C LYS A 125 17.00 -7.79 1.32
N GLU A 126 15.70 -8.07 1.14
CA GLU A 126 15.09 -9.34 1.52
C GLU A 126 15.69 -10.51 0.74
N GLY A 127 15.98 -10.30 -0.55
CA GLY A 127 16.48 -11.38 -1.41
C GLY A 127 15.49 -12.54 -1.55
N HIS A 128 15.77 -13.46 -2.47
CA HIS A 128 14.81 -14.49 -2.88
C HIS A 128 14.64 -15.64 -1.87
N LEU A 129 15.42 -15.70 -0.78
CA LEU A 129 15.56 -16.91 0.03
C LEU A 129 15.80 -16.63 1.52
N LYS A 130 14.80 -17.01 2.32
CA LYS A 130 14.86 -17.27 3.78
C LYS A 130 15.47 -16.15 4.62
N VAL A 131 14.74 -15.04 4.68
CA VAL A 131 14.91 -14.03 5.72
C VAL A 131 14.32 -14.59 7.04
N ASP A 132 15.07 -14.53 8.14
CA ASP A 132 14.52 -14.86 9.45
C ASP A 132 13.52 -13.78 9.92
N ARG A 133 12.63 -14.10 10.87
CA ARG A 133 11.60 -13.13 11.30
C ARG A 133 12.21 -11.84 11.85
N LYS A 134 13.41 -11.91 12.47
CA LYS A 134 14.08 -10.75 13.03
C LYS A 134 14.57 -9.79 11.95
N MET A 135 15.12 -10.30 10.87
CA MET A 135 15.52 -9.50 9.72
C MET A 135 14.30 -8.96 8.97
N ILE A 136 13.19 -9.70 8.92
CA ILE A 136 11.90 -9.15 8.43
C ILE A 136 11.45 -7.98 9.31
N ASP A 137 11.40 -8.13 10.63
CA ASP A 137 11.01 -7.06 11.56
C ASP A 137 11.92 -5.83 11.39
N GLN A 138 13.24 -6.04 11.23
CA GLN A 138 14.19 -4.95 10.96
C GLN A 138 13.93 -4.24 9.63
N LEU A 139 13.62 -4.98 8.57
CA LEU A 139 13.33 -4.39 7.26
C LEU A 139 11.98 -3.66 7.28
N GLU A 140 10.97 -4.17 8.00
CA GLU A 140 9.70 -3.49 8.25
C GLU A 140 9.93 -2.17 9.00
N ASP A 141 10.76 -2.18 10.05
CA ASP A 141 11.15 -0.96 10.78
C ASP A 141 11.90 0.04 9.88
N GLU A 142 12.88 -0.42 9.08
CA GLU A 142 13.64 0.42 8.15
C GLU A 142 12.73 1.06 7.09
N ARG A 143 11.75 0.31 6.58
CA ARG A 143 10.74 0.82 5.64
C ARG A 143 9.92 1.92 6.26
N ASP A 144 9.39 1.69 7.45
CA ASP A 144 8.51 2.65 8.12
C ASP A 144 9.27 3.95 8.42
N VAL A 145 10.53 3.84 8.81
CA VAL A 145 11.44 4.99 8.95
C VAL A 145 11.67 5.69 7.60
N CYS A 146 11.92 4.94 6.51
CA CYS A 146 12.09 5.51 5.18
C CYS A 146 10.84 6.28 4.73
N ILE A 147 9.67 5.64 4.78
CA ILE A 147 8.38 6.21 4.38
C ILE A 147 8.15 7.49 5.18
N LYS A 148 8.27 7.43 6.50
CA LYS A 148 8.10 8.59 7.37
C LYS A 148 9.03 9.74 6.99
N ASN A 149 10.32 9.50 6.79
CA ASN A 149 11.30 10.55 6.45
C ASN A 149 10.99 11.19 5.08
N LYS A 150 10.62 10.37 4.10
CA LYS A 150 10.19 10.85 2.77
C LYS A 150 8.90 11.67 2.88
N MET A 151 7.91 11.18 3.63
CA MET A 151 6.65 11.87 3.85
C MET A 151 6.86 13.20 4.58
N GLU A 152 7.71 13.27 5.60
CA GLU A 152 8.02 14.54 6.29
C GLU A 152 8.62 15.55 5.32
N THR A 153 9.54 15.12 4.44
CA THR A 153 10.13 16.00 3.42
C THR A 153 9.06 16.54 2.47
N ILE A 154 8.20 15.67 1.95
CA ILE A 154 7.15 16.02 0.98
C ILE A 154 6.03 16.87 1.65
N ALA A 155 5.68 16.55 2.89
CA ALA A 155 4.67 17.27 3.68
C ALA A 155 5.14 18.68 4.08
N ASN A 156 6.44 18.85 4.37
CA ASN A 156 7.06 20.15 4.62
C ASN A 156 7.09 21.03 3.37
N ALA A 157 7.16 20.43 2.17
CA ALA A 157 6.95 21.14 0.90
C ALA A 157 5.47 21.51 0.65
N GLY A 158 4.57 21.13 1.56
CA GLY A 158 3.17 21.51 1.54
C GLY A 158 2.23 20.45 0.96
N ASN A 159 2.71 19.30 0.51
CA ASN A 159 1.84 18.30 -0.11
C ASN A 159 0.84 17.71 0.90
N LEU A 160 -0.47 17.91 0.65
CA LEU A 160 -1.53 17.51 1.57
C LEU A 160 -1.68 15.98 1.73
N PHE A 161 -1.40 15.20 0.69
CA PHE A 161 -1.43 13.73 0.75
C PHE A 161 -0.36 13.21 1.72
N ALA A 162 0.86 13.75 1.66
CA ALA A 162 1.92 13.38 2.61
C ALA A 162 1.60 13.81 4.04
N GLN A 163 0.95 14.96 4.24
CA GLN A 163 0.49 15.40 5.56
C GLN A 163 -0.54 14.41 6.14
N ALA A 164 -1.50 13.96 5.31
CA ALA A 164 -2.47 12.93 5.70
C ALA A 164 -1.79 11.61 6.08
N THR A 165 -0.81 11.15 5.30
CA THR A 165 -0.02 9.95 5.62
C THR A 165 0.65 10.06 7.00
N LEU A 166 1.21 11.23 7.32
CA LEU A 166 1.84 11.45 8.63
C LEU A 166 0.84 11.48 9.78
N VAL A 167 -0.37 12.03 9.58
CA VAL A 167 -1.44 11.95 10.58
C VAL A 167 -1.72 10.49 10.92
N ASN A 168 -1.94 9.64 9.92
CA ASN A 168 -2.22 8.22 10.12
C ASN A 168 -1.05 7.49 10.79
N PHE A 169 0.18 7.77 10.36
CA PHE A 169 1.38 7.20 10.97
C PHE A 169 1.48 7.53 12.46
N TYR A 170 1.25 8.80 12.82
CA TYR A 170 1.36 9.25 14.20
C TYR A 170 0.15 8.87 15.07
N GLU A 171 -1.02 8.64 14.47
CA GLU A 171 -2.15 8.00 15.14
C GLU A 171 -1.78 6.57 15.57
N GLN A 172 -1.23 5.77 14.65
CA GLN A 172 -0.80 4.39 14.94
C GLN A 172 0.30 4.34 16.00
N SER A 173 1.29 5.23 15.92
CA SER A 173 2.36 5.33 16.91
C SER A 173 1.95 6.03 18.21
N ARG A 174 0.70 6.50 18.31
CA ARG A 174 0.14 7.24 19.45
C ARG A 174 0.93 8.50 19.83
N ASP A 175 1.52 9.18 18.84
CA ASP A 175 2.18 10.49 19.03
C ASP A 175 1.20 11.63 18.75
N GLN A 176 0.37 11.93 19.75
CA GLN A 176 -0.70 12.94 19.66
C GLN A 176 -0.19 14.30 19.19
N LYS A 177 0.99 14.73 19.68
CA LYS A 177 1.52 16.07 19.37
C LYS A 177 1.82 16.21 17.88
N LYS A 178 2.42 15.19 17.27
CA LYS A 178 2.76 15.21 15.84
C LYS A 178 1.53 14.98 14.96
N MET A 179 0.62 14.11 15.39
CA MET A 179 -0.67 13.94 14.74
C MET A 179 -1.43 15.29 14.68
N ASP A 180 -1.58 15.98 15.80
CA ASP A 180 -2.24 17.29 15.88
C ASP A 180 -1.52 18.33 15.02
N TYR A 181 -0.18 18.33 14.99
CA TYR A 181 0.59 19.23 14.16
C TYR A 181 0.22 19.07 12.68
N TRP A 182 0.30 17.84 12.14
CA TRP A 182 0.03 17.58 10.73
C TRP A 182 -1.44 17.80 10.39
N TYR A 183 -2.36 17.37 11.26
CA TYR A 183 -3.79 17.64 11.10
C TYR A 183 -4.05 19.15 11.00
N ASN A 184 -3.44 19.96 11.86
CA ASN A 184 -3.58 21.42 11.80
C ASN A 184 -2.98 22.02 10.52
N GLN A 185 -1.90 21.46 9.96
CA GLN A 185 -1.40 21.90 8.65
C GLN A 185 -2.41 21.60 7.54
N MET A 186 -3.05 20.44 7.58
CA MET A 186 -4.12 20.08 6.64
C MET A 186 -5.31 21.04 6.75
N GLN A 187 -5.74 21.36 7.98
CA GLN A 187 -6.89 22.25 8.23
C GLN A 187 -6.67 23.68 7.69
N LYS A 188 -5.43 24.18 7.66
CA LYS A 188 -5.12 25.48 7.02
C LYS A 188 -5.44 25.48 5.51
N LYS A 189 -5.51 24.31 4.88
CA LYS A 189 -5.85 24.14 3.48
C LYS A 189 -7.32 23.84 3.22
N MET A 190 -8.17 23.76 4.26
CA MET A 190 -9.57 23.28 4.14
C MET A 190 -10.38 23.96 3.01
N ASN A 191 -10.12 25.24 2.75
CA ASN A 191 -10.83 26.02 1.72
C ASN A 191 -10.07 26.15 0.39
N THR A 192 -9.08 25.29 0.13
CA THR A 192 -8.29 25.30 -1.11
C THR A 192 -8.73 24.20 -2.08
N PRO A 193 -8.45 24.36 -3.40
CA PRO A 193 -8.68 23.29 -4.38
C PRO A 193 -7.92 22.00 -4.05
N GLU A 194 -6.70 22.11 -3.50
CA GLU A 194 -5.87 20.97 -3.09
C GLU A 194 -6.57 20.11 -2.02
N TYR A 195 -7.22 20.75 -1.04
CA TYR A 195 -7.98 20.03 -0.02
C TYR A 195 -9.23 19.35 -0.58
N SER A 196 -9.90 20.00 -1.53
CA SER A 196 -11.03 19.40 -2.24
C SER A 196 -10.60 18.17 -3.06
N GLN A 197 -9.42 18.22 -3.69
CA GLN A 197 -8.84 17.09 -4.41
C GLN A 197 -8.46 15.95 -3.47
N TYR A 198 -7.87 16.24 -2.31
CA TYR A 198 -7.60 15.24 -1.28
C TYR A 198 -8.88 14.54 -0.80
N LEU A 199 -9.94 15.30 -0.48
CA LEU A 199 -11.23 14.71 -0.08
C LEU A 199 -11.84 13.80 -1.16
N ALA A 200 -11.62 14.11 -2.44
CA ALA A 200 -12.08 13.29 -3.54
C ALA A 200 -11.24 12.02 -3.75
N CYS A 201 -9.99 11.99 -3.23
CA CYS A 201 -8.97 11.00 -3.59
C CYS A 201 -8.02 10.59 -2.44
N PRO A 202 -8.50 10.37 -1.20
CA PRO A 202 -7.65 10.35 -0.01
C PRO A 202 -6.67 9.16 0.07
N ASP A 203 -6.95 8.05 -0.62
CA ASP A 203 -6.23 6.79 -0.44
C ASP A 203 -4.79 6.84 -0.94
N ILE A 204 -3.84 6.43 -0.12
CA ILE A 204 -2.42 6.30 -0.45
C ILE A 204 -2.00 4.84 -0.19
N PRO A 205 -1.19 4.22 -1.07
CA PRO A 205 -0.74 2.83 -0.90
C PRO A 205 0.07 2.60 0.37
#